data_AF-A0A484ZNJ7-F1
#
_entry.id   AF-A0A484ZNJ7-F1
#
_cell.length_a   1.000
_cell.length_b   1.000
_cell.length_c   1.000
_cell.angle_alpha   90.00
_cell.angle_beta   90.00
_cell.angle_gamma   90.00
#
_symmetry.space_group_name_H-M   'P 1'
#
loop_
_entity.id
_entity.type
_entity.pdbx_description
1 polymer ?
#
loop_
_entity_poly.entity_id
_entity_poly.type
_entity_poly.pdbx_seq_one_letter_code
_entity_poly.pdbx_strand_id
1 'polypeptide(L)'
;MMKKYLITFLLGFGLMYLSPVYAQPGGKGEYHPIQIRVINGDQSMISATLNNSQAAMDFLAMLPITLTLKDYGHNEKVAGFPNSYQQQVRRTDTRRQ
;
A
#
# COMPACT_ATOMS: atom_id res chain seq x y z
N MET A 1 -4.41 -0.58 -37.81
CA MET A 1 -3.07 -0.07 -38.19
C MET A 1 -2.86 1.27 -37.48
N MET A 2 -1.76 1.39 -36.72
CA MET A 2 -1.22 2.59 -36.02
C MET A 2 -1.19 3.87 -36.91
N LYS A 3 -1.27 5.14 -36.45
CA LYS A 3 -0.40 5.87 -35.47
C LYS A 3 -0.92 7.31 -35.19
N LYS A 4 -0.76 7.73 -33.92
CA LYS A 4 -0.28 9.02 -33.33
C LYS A 4 -0.59 10.40 -33.98
N TYR A 5 -1.02 11.36 -33.15
CA TYR A 5 -0.78 12.79 -33.38
C TYR A 5 -0.36 13.57 -32.12
N LEU A 6 0.58 14.48 -32.39
CA LEU A 6 1.37 15.41 -31.59
C LEU A 6 0.52 16.61 -31.13
N ILE A 7 0.66 17.07 -29.89
CA ILE A 7 0.00 18.30 -29.41
C ILE A 7 1.06 19.40 -29.23
N THR A 8 0.95 20.43 -30.06
CA THR A 8 1.71 21.68 -29.98
C THR A 8 1.01 22.62 -29.00
N PHE A 9 1.78 23.19 -28.05
CA PHE A 9 1.33 24.23 -27.14
C PHE A 9 1.43 25.60 -27.81
N LEU A 10 0.39 26.43 -27.67
CA LEU A 10 0.47 27.88 -27.93
C LEU A 10 0.01 28.64 -26.69
N LEU A 11 0.89 29.53 -26.25
CA LEU A 11 0.72 30.46 -25.14
C LEU A 11 -0.49 31.37 -25.32
N GLY A 12 -1.17 31.66 -24.20
CA GLY A 12 -2.13 32.75 -24.05
C GLY A 12 -2.14 33.23 -22.61
N PHE A 13 -1.32 34.26 -22.36
CA PHE A 13 -1.12 34.95 -21.10
C PHE A 13 -2.38 35.76 -20.72
N GLY A 14 -2.74 35.79 -19.43
CA GLY A 14 -3.52 36.90 -18.89
C GLY A 14 -4.82 36.50 -18.19
N LEU A 15 -4.72 36.26 -16.88
CA LEU A 15 -5.63 36.78 -15.86
C LEU A 15 -4.99 36.48 -14.50
N MET A 16 -4.25 37.45 -13.99
CA MET A 16 -3.75 37.49 -12.62
C MET A 16 -4.96 37.67 -11.70
N TYR A 17 -5.61 36.57 -11.34
CA TYR A 17 -6.52 36.54 -10.21
C TYR A 17 -5.67 36.52 -8.93
N LEU A 18 -5.90 37.49 -8.04
CA LEU A 18 -5.49 37.39 -6.64
C LEU A 18 -6.16 36.13 -6.07
N SER A 19 -5.47 34.99 -6.15
CA SER A 19 -5.88 33.83 -5.39
C SER A 19 -5.60 34.17 -3.93
N PRO A 20 -6.56 33.99 -3.02
CA PRO A 20 -6.21 33.99 -1.62
C PRO A 20 -5.11 32.94 -1.46
N VAL A 21 -4.04 33.30 -0.76
CA VAL A 21 -3.11 32.31 -0.21
C VAL A 21 -3.94 31.47 0.74
N TYR A 22 -4.58 30.43 0.21
CA TYR A 22 -4.88 29.26 0.99
C TYR A 22 -3.51 28.72 1.35
N ALA A 23 -3.14 28.83 2.62
CA ALA A 23 -2.05 28.05 3.17
C ALA A 23 -2.25 26.61 2.67
N GLN A 24 -1.40 26.16 1.76
CA GLN A 24 -1.42 24.79 1.28
C GLN A 24 -1.23 23.91 2.51
N PRO A 25 -2.24 23.14 2.95
CA PRO A 25 -2.00 22.09 3.91
C PRO A 25 -1.00 21.16 3.22
N GLY A 26 0.15 20.94 3.85
CA GLY A 26 1.28 20.21 3.30
C GLY A 26 0.86 18.98 2.50
N GLY A 27 1.52 18.78 1.36
CA GLY A 27 1.17 17.85 0.29
C GLY A 27 0.44 16.59 0.75
N LYS A 28 -0.79 16.42 0.27
CA LYS A 28 -1.50 15.14 0.38
C LYS A 28 -0.71 14.14 -0.43
N GLY A 29 0.13 13.33 0.22
CA GLY A 29 0.81 12.22 -0.43
C GLY A 29 -0.23 11.38 -1.15
N GLU A 30 -0.02 11.15 -2.44
CA GLU A 30 -0.91 10.30 -3.24
C GLU A 30 -1.00 8.93 -2.55
N TYR A 31 -2.20 8.55 -2.12
CA TYR A 31 -2.43 7.23 -1.54
C TYR A 31 -2.42 6.22 -2.68
N HIS A 32 -1.32 5.48 -2.81
CA HIS A 32 -1.26 4.34 -3.72
C HIS A 32 -1.60 3.07 -2.95
N PRO A 33 -2.78 2.46 -3.18
CA PRO A 33 -3.12 1.19 -2.57
C PRO A 33 -2.13 0.12 -3.04
N ILE A 34 -1.59 -0.63 -2.08
CA ILE A 34 -0.67 -1.75 -2.37
C ILE A 34 -1.54 -2.96 -2.73
N GLN A 35 -1.41 -3.45 -3.96
CA GLN A 35 -2.11 -4.64 -4.41
C GLN A 35 -1.19 -5.87 -4.35
N ILE A 36 -1.68 -6.95 -3.75
CA ILE A 36 -1.00 -8.25 -3.74
C ILE A 36 -1.87 -9.32 -4.40
N ARG A 37 -1.22 -10.38 -4.86
CA ARG A 37 -1.90 -11.60 -5.32
C ARG A 37 -1.59 -12.76 -4.40
N VAL A 38 -2.64 -13.42 -3.96
CA VAL A 38 -2.57 -14.68 -3.21
C VAL A 38 -2.88 -15.80 -4.19
N ILE A 39 -2.01 -16.80 -4.24
CA ILE A 39 -2.21 -18.02 -5.03
C ILE A 39 -2.53 -19.14 -4.04
N ASN A 40 -3.73 -19.68 -4.12
CA ASN A 40 -4.17 -20.78 -3.27
C ASN A 40 -3.55 -22.11 -3.73
N GLY A 41 -3.66 -23.15 -2.90
CA GLY A 41 -3.16 -24.50 -3.23
C GLY A 41 -3.82 -25.12 -4.47
N ASP A 42 -5.05 -24.70 -4.80
CA ASP A 42 -5.77 -25.08 -6.02
C ASP A 42 -5.46 -24.19 -7.23
N GLN A 43 -4.43 -23.33 -7.12
CA GLN A 43 -4.00 -22.35 -8.12
C GLN A 43 -5.00 -21.21 -8.40
N SER A 44 -6.10 -21.13 -7.66
CA SER A 44 -6.98 -19.96 -7.73
C SER A 44 -6.27 -18.71 -7.21
N MET A 45 -6.55 -17.57 -7.85
CA MET A 45 -5.92 -16.29 -7.51
C MET A 45 -6.92 -15.36 -6.84
N ILE A 46 -6.51 -14.76 -5.71
CA ILE A 46 -7.26 -13.74 -5.00
C ILE A 46 -6.44 -12.45 -5.02
N SER A 47 -7.07 -11.34 -5.40
CA SER A 47 -6.48 -10.01 -5.28
C SER A 47 -6.84 -9.42 -3.93
N ALA A 48 -5.86 -8.85 -3.24
CA ALA A 48 -6.06 -8.18 -1.96
C ALA A 48 -5.32 -6.85 -1.93
N THR A 49 -5.89 -5.87 -1.22
CA THR A 49 -5.28 -4.57 -1.01
C THR A 49 -4.74 -4.49 0.42
N LEU A 50 -3.47 -4.13 0.57
CA LEU A 50 -2.89 -3.82 1.86
C LEU A 50 -3.06 -2.33 2.17
N ASN A 51 -3.25 -2.01 3.45
CA ASN A 51 -3.18 -0.64 3.93
C ASN A 51 -1.72 -0.13 3.89
N ASN A 52 -1.54 1.19 3.99
CA ASN A 52 -0.21 1.78 4.08
C ASN A 52 0.27 1.81 5.55
N SER A 53 0.60 0.64 6.10
CA SER A 53 1.11 0.49 7.47
C SER A 53 2.53 -0.11 7.47
N GLN A 54 3.29 0.11 8.54
CA GLN A 54 4.61 -0.52 8.68
C GLN A 54 4.53 -2.04 8.62
N ALA A 55 3.50 -2.63 9.23
CA ALA A 55 3.27 -4.08 9.15
C ALA A 55 3.03 -4.57 7.72
N ALA A 56 2.33 -3.79 6.88
CA ALA A 56 2.17 -4.11 5.46
C ALA A 56 3.50 -4.04 4.69
N MET A 57 4.35 -3.04 4.99
CA MET A 57 5.68 -2.91 4.37
C MET A 57 6.62 -4.04 4.80
N ASP A 58 6.60 -4.42 6.08
CA ASP A 58 7.36 -5.57 6.60
C ASP A 58 6.86 -6.88 5.96
N PHE A 59 5.55 -7.01 5.76
CA PHE A 59 4.97 -8.15 5.04
C PHE A 59 5.42 -8.20 3.58
N LEU A 60 5.41 -7.06 2.88
CA LEU A 60 5.90 -6.97 1.50
C LEU A 60 7.37 -7.37 1.36
N ALA A 61 8.21 -7.02 2.35
CA ALA A 61 9.63 -7.37 2.34
C ALA A 61 9.88 -8.89 2.41
N MET A 62 8.89 -9.68 2.81
CA MET A 62 8.97 -11.15 2.81
C MET A 62 8.53 -11.78 1.49
N LEU A 63 7.92 -11.03 0.56
CA LEU A 63 7.43 -11.59 -0.69
C LEU A 63 8.59 -11.92 -1.66
N PRO A 64 8.47 -12.99 -2.47
CA PRO A 64 7.38 -13.97 -2.47
C PRO A 64 7.48 -14.93 -1.29
N ILE A 65 6.34 -15.25 -0.67
CA ILE A 65 6.27 -16.17 0.46
C ILE A 65 5.17 -17.21 0.27
N THR A 66 5.45 -18.44 0.68
CA THR A 66 4.47 -19.52 0.74
C THR A 66 4.16 -19.82 2.20
N LEU A 67 2.88 -19.78 2.57
CA LEU A 67 2.42 -20.00 3.95
C LEU A 67 1.40 -21.13 3.99
N THR A 68 1.50 -21.99 5.01
CA THR A 68 0.44 -22.95 5.34
C THR A 68 -0.58 -22.26 6.26
N LEU A 69 -1.76 -21.96 5.72
CA LEU A 69 -2.85 -21.33 6.47
C LEU A 69 -3.62 -22.37 7.31
N LYS A 70 -3.95 -22.01 8.55
CA LYS A 70 -4.86 -22.75 9.43
C LYS A 70 -6.26 -22.17 9.34
N ASP A 71 -7.28 -23.03 9.41
CA ASP A 71 -8.68 -22.61 9.53
C ASP A 71 -8.97 -22.17 10.96
N TYR A 72 -9.61 -21.02 11.10
CA TYR A 72 -10.14 -20.53 12.36
C TYR A 72 -11.62 -20.17 12.18
N GLY A 73 -12.50 -20.98 12.75
CA GLY A 73 -13.95 -20.71 12.75
C GLY A 73 -14.58 -20.69 11.35
N HIS A 74 -14.08 -21.49 10.41
CA HIS A 74 -14.59 -21.68 9.03
C HIS A 74 -14.51 -20.48 8.09
N ASN A 75 -14.53 -19.25 8.61
CA ASN A 75 -14.55 -18.01 7.82
C ASN A 75 -13.21 -17.26 7.84
N GLU A 76 -12.26 -17.69 8.67
CA GLU A 76 -10.94 -17.04 8.79
C GLU A 76 -9.83 -18.04 8.48
N LYS A 77 -8.82 -17.57 7.75
CA LYS A 77 -7.58 -18.30 7.48
C LYS A 77 -6.41 -17.52 8.07
N VAL A 78 -5.61 -18.16 8.91
CA VAL A 78 -4.51 -17.52 9.64
C VAL A 78 -3.19 -18.25 9.44
N ALA A 79 -2.08 -17.53 9.43
CA ALA A 79 -0.74 -18.11 9.47
C ALA A 79 0.19 -17.27 10.34
N GLY A 80 1.16 -17.93 10.95
CA GLY A 80 2.32 -17.26 11.53
C GLY A 80 3.34 -16.93 10.44
N PHE A 81 4.10 -15.85 10.63
CA PHE A 81 5.20 -15.52 9.73
C PHE A 81 6.41 -16.44 9.96
N PRO A 82 7.19 -16.78 8.92
CA PRO A 82 8.27 -17.78 9.01
C PRO A 82 9.50 -17.35 9.80
N ASN A 83 9.53 -16.15 10.39
CA ASN A 83 10.61 -15.71 11.27
C ASN A 83 10.06 -14.84 12.40
N SER A 84 10.81 -14.76 13.50
CA SER A 84 10.51 -14.10 14.78
C SER A 84 10.34 -12.57 14.73
N TYR A 85 9.94 -11.99 13.59
CA TYR A 85 9.50 -10.59 13.44
C TYR A 85 8.17 -10.29 14.15
N GLN A 86 7.80 -11.09 15.15
CA GLN A 86 6.58 -10.92 15.93
C GLN A 86 6.67 -9.79 16.97
N GLN A 87 7.85 -9.27 17.33
CA GLN A 87 7.99 -8.62 18.65
C GLN A 87 8.83 -7.36 18.78
N GLN A 88 9.17 -6.62 17.72
CA GLN A 88 9.90 -5.35 17.93
C GLN A 88 8.96 -4.18 18.31
N VAL A 89 7.66 -4.27 18.01
CA VAL A 89 6.66 -3.27 18.40
C VAL A 89 6.14 -3.47 19.82
N ARG A 90 6.19 -4.70 20.37
CA ARG A 90 5.74 -5.00 21.75
C ARG A 90 6.77 -4.69 22.85
N ARG A 91 7.97 -4.21 22.50
CA ARG A 91 9.09 -4.01 23.44
C ARG A 91 9.50 -2.55 23.64
N THR A 92 8.75 -1.57 23.15
CA THR A 92 8.99 -0.15 23.44
C THR A 92 8.06 0.45 24.48
N ASP A 93 7.13 -0.34 25.06
CA ASP A 93 6.31 0.11 26.19
C ASP A 93 6.89 -0.36 27.54
N THR A 94 8.16 -0.05 27.77
CA THR A 94 8.78 -0.23 29.08
C THR A 94 9.77 0.91 29.34
N ARG A 95 9.21 2.08 29.69
CA ARG A 95 9.69 3.00 30.72
C ARG A 95 8.99 4.35 30.55
N ARG A 96 7.77 4.46 31.09
CA ARG A 96 7.47 5.65 31.89
C ARG A 96 7.84 5.32 33.32
N GLN A 97 9.07 5.70 33.66
CA GLN A 97 9.34 6.23 35.00
C GLN A 97 8.73 7.64 35.06
#